data_AF-A0A7W4JXK2-F1
#
_entry.id   AF-A0A7W4JXK2-F1
#
_cell.length_a   1.000
_cell.length_b   1.000
_cell.length_c   1.000
_cell.angle_alpha   90.00
_cell.angle_beta   90.00
_cell.angle_gamma   90.00
#
_symmetry.space_group_name_H-M   'P 1'
#
loop_
_entity.id
_entity.type
_entity.pdbx_description
1 polymer ?
#
loop_
_entity_poly.entity_id
_entity_poly.type
_entity_poly.pdbx_seq_one_letter_code
_entity_poly.pdbx_strand_id
1 'polypeptide(L)'
;MLGISSKRAGISPKGQPPERRPVSGSVYQDEFCGAIRAEVEARRGRGLKIAFAEAARFFGLTERRVRAAWHGEVRTVSADELLAVRARRVAALRARHAEIAREIAGLALELGCEDAP
;
A
#
# COMPACT_ATOMS: atom_id res chain seq x y z
N MET A 1 -19.08 -62.28 -28.96
CA MET A 1 -18.61 -60.89 -29.17
C MET A 1 -18.54 -60.20 -27.81
N LEU A 2 -17.34 -59.79 -27.42
CA LEU A 2 -17.01 -59.15 -26.15
C LEU A 2 -17.52 -57.71 -26.14
N GLY A 3 -18.37 -57.36 -25.17
CA GLY A 3 -18.79 -55.99 -24.88
C GLY A 3 -18.29 -55.57 -23.50
N ILE A 4 -16.97 -55.42 -23.35
CA ILE A 4 -16.36 -54.69 -22.24
C ILE A 4 -16.25 -53.23 -22.63
N SER A 5 -16.94 -52.34 -21.91
CA SER A 5 -16.51 -50.94 -21.82
C SER A 5 -16.80 -50.36 -20.44
N SER A 6 -15.72 -49.85 -19.87
CA SER A 6 -15.53 -49.28 -18.55
C SER A 6 -15.79 -47.78 -18.57
N LYS A 7 -16.31 -47.20 -17.46
CA LYS A 7 -15.85 -45.96 -16.80
C LYS A 7 -16.93 -45.45 -15.84
N ARG A 8 -16.68 -45.55 -14.53
CA ARG A 8 -16.13 -44.51 -13.64
C ARG A 8 -17.14 -43.40 -13.30
N ALA A 9 -17.58 -43.48 -12.04
CA ALA A 9 -17.64 -42.42 -11.04
C ALA A 9 -18.30 -41.09 -11.46
N GLY A 10 -19.38 -40.75 -10.73
CA GLY A 10 -20.00 -39.44 -10.75
C GLY A 10 -18.97 -38.32 -10.60
N ILE A 11 -18.89 -37.48 -11.62
CA ILE A 11 -18.14 -36.23 -11.61
C ILE A 11 -19.18 -35.14 -11.32
N SER A 12 -19.23 -34.69 -10.07
CA SER A 12 -19.83 -33.40 -9.76
C SER A 12 -19.03 -32.31 -10.47
N PRO A 13 -19.64 -31.38 -11.21
CA PRO A 13 -18.91 -30.21 -11.68
C PRO A 13 -18.62 -29.31 -10.47
N LYS A 14 -17.40 -29.42 -9.94
CA LYS A 14 -16.73 -28.28 -9.30
C LYS A 14 -16.41 -27.30 -10.42
N GLY A 15 -17.00 -26.11 -10.41
CA GLY A 15 -16.56 -25.08 -11.34
C GLY A 15 -17.51 -23.92 -11.53
N GLN A 16 -17.65 -23.10 -10.50
CA GLN A 16 -17.55 -21.64 -10.66
C GLN A 16 -17.47 -21.04 -9.24
N PRO A 17 -16.36 -20.40 -8.84
CA PRO A 17 -16.48 -19.43 -7.75
C PRO A 17 -17.43 -18.34 -8.27
N PRO A 18 -18.41 -17.86 -7.47
CA PRO A 18 -19.13 -16.66 -7.86
C PRO A 18 -18.08 -15.59 -8.12
N GLU A 19 -18.17 -14.94 -9.28
CA GLU A 19 -17.36 -13.77 -9.61
C GLU A 19 -17.41 -12.83 -8.41
N ARG A 20 -16.35 -12.85 -7.60
CA ARG A 20 -16.15 -11.85 -6.59
C ARG A 20 -15.88 -10.59 -7.37
N ARG A 21 -16.92 -9.77 -7.53
CA ARG A 21 -16.75 -8.34 -7.77
C ARG A 21 -16.65 -7.64 -6.42
N PRO A 22 -15.46 -7.44 -5.83
CA PRO A 22 -15.32 -6.46 -4.75
C PRO A 22 -15.08 -5.09 -5.40
N VAL A 23 -16.05 -4.50 -6.10
CA VAL A 23 -15.83 -3.23 -6.81
C VAL A 23 -15.54 -2.05 -5.85
N SER A 24 -15.88 -2.18 -4.56
CA SER A 24 -15.50 -1.20 -3.52
C SER A 24 -14.42 -1.71 -2.56
N GLY A 25 -14.29 -3.02 -2.37
CA GLY A 25 -13.29 -3.61 -1.48
C GLY A 25 -11.88 -3.62 -2.07
N SER A 26 -11.75 -3.81 -3.39
CA SER A 26 -10.44 -3.84 -4.04
C SER A 26 -9.80 -2.45 -4.08
N VAL A 27 -10.56 -1.40 -4.34
CA VAL A 27 -10.02 -0.03 -4.44
C VAL A 27 -9.39 0.41 -3.11
N TYR A 28 -10.07 0.17 -1.98
CA TYR A 28 -9.51 0.49 -0.67
C TYR A 28 -8.27 -0.33 -0.34
N GLN A 29 -8.26 -1.60 -0.74
CA GLN A 29 -7.10 -2.47 -0.56
C GLN A 29 -5.91 -1.99 -1.43
N ASP A 30 -6.15 -1.66 -2.69
CA ASP A 30 -5.12 -1.26 -3.64
C ASP A 30 -4.47 0.07 -3.23
N GLU A 31 -5.28 1.04 -2.84
CA GLU A 31 -4.76 2.32 -2.32
C GLU A 31 -3.99 2.15 -1.02
N PHE A 32 -4.52 1.36 -0.09
CA PHE A 32 -3.86 1.08 1.19
C PHE A 32 -2.50 0.40 0.96
N CYS A 33 -2.47 -0.64 0.11
CA CYS A 33 -1.24 -1.33 -0.24
C CYS A 33 -0.27 -0.42 -0.99
N GLY A 34 -0.77 0.41 -1.91
CA GLY A 34 0.02 1.37 -2.67
C GLY A 34 0.68 2.41 -1.77
N ALA A 35 -0.05 2.97 -0.80
CA ALA A 35 0.51 3.91 0.16
C ALA A 35 1.60 3.27 1.02
N ILE A 36 1.39 2.05 1.51
CA ILE A 36 2.38 1.33 2.31
C ILE A 36 3.62 0.99 1.49
N ARG A 37 3.46 0.53 0.23
CA ARG A 37 4.58 0.21 -0.65
C ARG A 37 5.44 1.44 -0.93
N ALA A 38 4.82 2.57 -1.27
CA ALA A 38 5.55 3.82 -1.47
C ALA A 38 6.39 4.19 -0.24
N GLU A 39 5.81 4.05 0.96
CA GLU A 39 6.48 4.41 2.21
C GLU A 39 7.64 3.49 2.59
N VAL A 40 7.48 2.18 2.34
CA VAL A 40 8.53 1.19 2.57
C VAL A 40 9.67 1.38 1.57
N GLU A 41 9.38 1.63 0.27
CA GLU A 41 10.43 1.91 -0.71
C GLU A 41 11.21 3.17 -0.34
N ALA A 42 10.54 4.24 0.09
CA ALA A 42 11.20 5.48 0.53
C ALA A 42 12.19 5.28 1.70
N ARG A 43 12.02 4.22 2.50
CA ARG A 43 12.86 3.90 3.67
C ARG A 43 13.83 2.74 3.42
N ARG A 44 13.78 2.13 2.25
CA ARG A 44 14.52 0.89 1.95
C ARG A 44 16.03 1.04 2.01
N GLY A 45 16.57 2.27 1.93
CA GLY A 45 18.01 2.54 1.92
C GLY A 45 18.79 1.91 3.09
N ARG A 46 18.17 1.69 4.25
CA ARG A 46 18.80 1.03 5.43
C ARG A 46 18.46 -0.45 5.56
N GLY A 47 17.79 -1.03 4.57
CA GLY A 47 17.39 -2.43 4.53
C GLY A 47 15.89 -2.63 4.79
N LEU A 48 15.36 -3.71 4.21
CA LEU A 48 13.91 -3.97 4.16
C LEU A 48 13.28 -4.19 5.54
N LYS A 49 13.99 -4.85 6.46
CA LYS A 49 13.50 -5.08 7.83
C LYS A 49 13.29 -3.75 8.57
N ILE A 50 14.25 -2.83 8.46
CA ILE A 50 14.16 -1.51 9.08
C ILE A 50 13.04 -0.71 8.43
N ALA A 51 12.94 -0.75 7.10
CA ALA A 51 11.87 -0.06 6.37
C ALA A 51 10.47 -0.50 6.81
N PHE A 52 10.25 -1.80 7.06
CA PHE A 52 8.98 -2.28 7.60
C PHE A 52 8.68 -1.75 9.01
N ALA A 53 9.67 -1.76 9.91
CA ALA A 53 9.51 -1.24 11.26
C ALA A 53 9.22 0.27 11.27
N GLU A 54 9.94 1.03 10.44
CA GLU A 54 9.76 2.47 10.31
C GLU A 54 8.41 2.82 9.66
N ALA A 55 7.98 2.10 8.61
CA ALA A 55 6.67 2.29 8.00
C ALA A 55 5.52 1.91 8.95
N ALA A 56 5.69 0.84 9.74
CA ALA A 56 4.73 0.44 10.78
C ALA A 56 4.56 1.56 11.82
N ARG A 57 5.67 2.11 12.32
CA ARG A 57 5.65 3.24 13.25
C ARG A 57 5.04 4.49 12.63
N PHE A 58 5.39 4.78 11.38
CA PHE A 58 4.88 5.94 10.65
C PHE A 58 3.36 5.90 10.51
N PHE A 59 2.78 4.77 10.09
CA PHE A 59 1.32 4.64 9.92
C PHE A 59 0.56 4.28 11.21
N GLY A 60 1.25 3.87 12.27
CA GLY A 60 0.61 3.34 13.48
C GLY A 60 0.03 1.93 13.27
N LEU A 61 0.68 1.14 12.41
CA LEU A 61 0.29 -0.23 12.09
C LEU A 61 1.26 -1.23 12.73
N THR A 62 0.90 -2.52 12.73
CA THR A 62 1.85 -3.58 13.08
C THR A 62 2.76 -3.91 11.89
N GLU A 63 4.00 -4.34 12.16
CA GLU A 63 4.90 -4.82 11.08
C GLU A 63 4.26 -5.92 10.23
N ARG A 64 3.50 -6.82 10.86
CA ARG A 64 2.77 -7.89 10.15
C ARG A 64 1.78 -7.31 9.14
N ARG A 65 1.04 -6.27 9.52
CA ARG A 65 0.06 -5.60 8.65
C ARG A 65 0.76 -4.91 7.47
N VAL A 66 1.88 -4.25 7.74
CA VAL A 66 2.72 -3.61 6.71
C VAL A 66 3.28 -4.64 5.73
N ARG A 67 3.81 -5.77 6.20
CA ARG A 67 4.31 -6.85 5.32
C ARG A 67 3.20 -7.45 4.47
N ALA A 68 2.03 -7.71 5.06
CA ALA A 68 0.89 -8.20 4.30
C ALA A 68 0.50 -7.20 3.18
N ALA A 69 0.47 -5.90 3.47
CA ALA A 69 0.15 -4.87 2.48
C ALA A 69 1.23 -4.77 1.39
N TRP A 70 2.49 -4.86 1.79
CA TRP A 70 3.63 -4.91 0.88
C TRP A 70 3.49 -6.05 -0.14
N HIS A 71 3.24 -7.28 0.35
CA HIS A 71 3.06 -8.46 -0.49
C HIS A 71 1.68 -8.57 -1.16
N GLY A 72 0.74 -7.65 -0.87
CA GLY A 72 -0.62 -7.69 -1.42
C GLY A 72 -1.54 -8.75 -0.78
N GLU A 73 -1.18 -9.24 0.41
CA GLU A 73 -1.87 -10.30 1.15
C GLU A 73 -2.97 -9.78 2.10
N VAL A 74 -3.22 -8.48 2.10
CA VAL A 74 -4.29 -7.87 2.91
C VAL A 74 -5.64 -8.30 2.36
N ARG A 75 -6.51 -8.87 3.20
CA ARG A 75 -7.83 -9.37 2.75
C ARG A 75 -8.95 -8.35 2.87
N THR A 76 -8.85 -7.46 3.85
CA THR A 76 -9.86 -6.45 4.17
C THR A 76 -9.15 -5.21 4.70
N VAL A 77 -9.65 -4.04 4.33
CA VAL A 77 -9.23 -2.73 4.83
C VAL A 77 -10.50 -1.96 5.18
N SER A 78 -10.57 -1.41 6.39
CA SER A 78 -11.70 -0.55 6.77
C SER A 78 -11.51 0.86 6.21
N ALA A 79 -12.61 1.59 6.05
CA ALA A 79 -12.55 3.00 5.64
C ALA A 79 -11.71 3.83 6.62
N ASP A 80 -11.85 3.59 7.92
CA ASP A 80 -11.08 4.30 8.96
C ASP A 80 -9.58 4.03 8.87
N GLU A 81 -9.18 2.78 8.58
CA GLU A 81 -7.78 2.41 8.42
C GLU A 81 -7.18 3.11 7.19
N LEU A 82 -7.92 3.17 6.08
CA LEU A 82 -7.51 3.89 4.88
C LEU A 82 -7.42 5.41 5.12
N LEU A 83 -8.41 6.00 5.81
CA LEU A 83 -8.42 7.41 6.17
C LEU A 83 -7.24 7.78 7.07
N ALA A 84 -6.91 6.93 8.04
CA ALA A 84 -5.75 7.14 8.92
C ALA A 84 -4.43 7.13 8.13
N VAL A 85 -4.25 6.18 7.20
CA VAL A 85 -3.07 6.13 6.31
C VAL A 85 -3.00 7.38 5.42
N ARG A 86 -4.13 7.78 4.81
CA ARG A 86 -4.22 8.99 3.97
C ARG A 86 -3.87 10.25 4.77
N ALA A 87 -4.44 10.42 5.96
CA ALA A 87 -4.20 11.58 6.81
C ALA A 87 -2.72 11.72 7.18
N ARG A 88 -2.06 10.62 7.58
CA ARG A 88 -0.63 10.62 7.91
C ARG A 88 0.24 10.93 6.69
N ARG A 89 -0.10 10.40 5.52
CA ARG A 89 0.61 10.70 4.27
C ARG A 89 0.48 12.17 3.89
N VAL A 90 -0.72 12.74 3.97
CA VAL A 90 -0.95 14.17 3.72
C VAL A 90 -0.15 15.03 4.71
N ALA A 91 -0.14 14.68 5.99
CA ALA A 91 0.63 15.39 7.00
C ALA A 91 2.14 15.38 6.69
N ALA A 92 2.68 14.22 6.31
CA ALA A 92 4.10 14.10 5.95
C ALA A 92 4.45 14.89 4.68
N LEU A 93 3.59 14.85 3.65
CA LEU A 93 3.80 15.64 2.43
C LEU A 93 3.77 17.15 2.72
N ARG A 94 2.85 17.61 3.57
CA ARG A 94 2.81 19.01 4.01
C ARG A 94 4.05 19.42 4.77
N ALA A 95 4.53 18.57 5.69
CA ALA A 95 5.75 18.82 6.44
C ALA A 95 6.96 18.92 5.51
N ARG A 96 7.08 18.00 4.54
CA ARG A 96 8.17 18.03 3.55
C ARG A 96 8.08 19.24 2.63
N HIS A 97 6.87 19.63 2.21
CA HIS A 97 6.68 20.85 1.41
C HIS A 97 7.12 22.10 2.18
N ALA A 98 6.76 22.21 3.46
CA ALA A 98 7.20 23.31 4.31
C ALA A 98 8.72 23.32 4.53
N GLU A 99 9.36 22.15 4.62
CA GLU A 99 10.81 22.03 4.71
C GLU A 99 11.50 22.52 3.43
N ILE A 100 11.06 22.04 2.28
CA ILE A 100 11.60 22.47 0.97
C ILE A 100 11.38 23.97 0.76
N ALA A 101 10.21 24.52 1.12
CA ALA A 101 9.96 25.95 1.02
C ALA A 101 10.93 26.78 1.87
N ARG A 102 11.28 26.30 3.07
CA ARG A 102 12.30 26.93 3.93
C ARG A 102 13.70 26.83 3.32
N GLU A 103 14.06 25.68 2.76
CA GLU A 103 15.35 25.48 2.08
C GLU A 103 15.48 26.42 0.87
N ILE A 104 14.44 26.54 0.04
CA ILE A 104 14.40 27.46 -1.11
C ILE A 104 14.55 28.92 -0.65
N ALA A 105 13.82 29.32 0.39
CA ALA A 105 13.92 30.68 0.93
C ALA A 105 15.32 30.98 1.47
N GLY A 106 15.95 30.02 2.15
CA GLY A 106 17.33 30.14 2.62
C GLY A 106 18.32 30.32 1.46
N LEU A 107 18.19 29.50 0.41
CA LEU A 107 19.03 29.59 -0.79
C LEU A 107 18.81 30.90 -1.55
N ALA A 108 17.57 31.40 -1.64
CA ALA A 108 17.28 32.68 -2.28
C ALA A 108 17.98 33.86 -1.58
N LEU A 109 18.02 33.83 -0.24
CA LEU A 109 18.76 34.81 0.57
C LEU A 109 20.28 34.70 0.35
N GLU A 110 20.82 33.48 0.31
CA GLU A 110 22.25 33.24 0.05
C GLU A 110 22.67 33.70 -1.35
N LEU A 111 21.80 33.57 -2.34
CA LEU A 111 22.05 33.94 -3.73
C LEU A 111 21.73 35.41 -4.05
N GLY A 112 21.18 36.17 -3.10
CA GLY A 112 20.79 37.57 -3.30
C GLY A 112 19.64 37.75 -4.31
N CYS A 113 18.83 36.72 -4.53
CA CYS A 113 17.63 36.83 -5.37
C CYS A 113 16.51 37.47 -4.53
N GLU A 114 16.31 38.78 -4.67
CA GLU A 114 15.23 39.51 -3.98
C GLU A 114 13.82 39.18 -4.51
N ASP A 115 13.70 38.44 -5.61
CA ASP A 115 12.42 38.03 -6.15
C ASP A 115 11.96 36.68 -5.59
N ALA A 116 11.39 36.71 -4.38
CA ALA A 116 10.52 35.65 -3.89
C ALA A 116 9.05 36.05 -4.16
N PRO A 117 8.21 35.19 -4.78
CA PRO A 117 6.78 35.44 -4.96
C PRO A 117 5.98 35.40 -3.65
#